data_AF-A0A0H1R263-F1
#
_entry.id   AF-A0A0H1R263-F1
#
_cell.length_a   1.000
_cell.length_b   1.000
_cell.length_c   1.000
_cell.angle_alpha   90.00
_cell.angle_beta   90.00
_cell.angle_gamma   90.00
#
_symmetry.space_group_name_H-M   'P 1'
#
loop_
_entity.id
_entity.type
_entity.pdbx_description
1 polymer ?
#
loop_
_entity_poly.entity_id
_entity_poly.type
_entity_poly.pdbx_seq_one_letter_code
_entity_poly.pdbx_strand_id
1 'polypeptide(L)' 'MSVDARGQVVLPKDIRERAGIAPGDRLAVVFWGKEGDVCCITLIKASCFNGMVTELLSPMTEDLAGGGGSR' A
#
# COMPACT_ATOMS: atom_id res chain seq x y z
N MET A 1 3.21 -8.89 -16.96
CA MET A 1 4.05 -7.66 -16.98
C MET A 1 5.47 -8.11 -16.69
N SER A 2 6.46 -7.58 -17.40
CA SER A 2 7.88 -7.90 -17.15
C SER A 2 8.55 -6.76 -16.38
N VAL A 3 9.67 -7.09 -15.72
CA VAL A 3 10.56 -6.13 -15.09
C VAL A 3 11.73 -5.89 -16.05
N ASP A 4 12.08 -4.63 -16.29
CA ASP A 4 13.23 -4.30 -17.14
C ASP A 4 14.57 -4.39 -16.37
N ALA A 5 15.69 -4.17 -17.08
CA ALA A 5 17.03 -4.22 -16.49
C ALA A 5 17.28 -3.19 -15.37
N ARG A 6 16.41 -2.18 -15.24
CA ARG A 6 16.46 -1.16 -14.20
C ARG A 6 15.55 -1.49 -13.02
N GLY A 7 14.86 -2.63 -13.04
CA GLY A 7 13.91 -3.02 -12.02
C GLY A 7 12.53 -2.35 -12.17
N GLN A 8 12.21 -1.78 -13.33
CA GLN A 8 10.95 -1.06 -13.52
C GLN A 8 9.86 -1.97 -14.11
N VAL A 9 8.63 -1.78 -13.66
CA VAL A 9 7.43 -2.36 -14.27
C VAL A 9 6.68 -1.29 -15.04
N VAL A 10 6.44 -1.56 -16.33
CA VAL A 10 5.55 -0.72 -17.13
C VAL A 10 4.10 -1.15 -16.87
N LEU A 11 3.32 -0.27 -16.23
CA LEU A 11 1.87 -0.49 -16.11
C LEU A 11 1.22 -0.38 -17.49
N PRO A 12 0.48 -1.40 -17.97
CA PRO A 12 -0.33 -1.30 -19.18
C PRO A 12 -1.25 -0.08 -19.19
N LYS A 13 -1.49 0.49 -20.38
CA LYS A 13 -2.26 1.73 -20.55
C LYS A 13 -3.67 1.61 -19.96
N ASP A 14 -4.35 0.50 -20.24
CA ASP A 14 -5.68 0.18 -19.77
C ASP A 14 -5.77 0.11 -18.23
N ILE A 15 -4.75 -0.46 -17.58
CA ILE A 15 -4.67 -0.49 -16.11
C ILE A 15 -4.52 0.93 -15.55
N ARG A 16 -3.63 1.76 -16.14
CA ARG A 16 -3.44 3.15 -15.70
C ARG A 16 -4.72 3.97 -15.86
N GLU A 17 -5.41 3.84 -16.99
CA GLU A 17 -6.65 4.57 -17.26
C GLU A 17 -7.77 4.16 -16.30
N ARG A 18 -7.97 2.87 -16.08
CA ARG A 18 -8.99 2.36 -15.15
C ARG A 18 -8.72 2.75 -13.70
N ALA A 19 -7.45 2.75 -13.29
CA ALA A 19 -7.03 3.13 -11.94
C ALA A 19 -6.82 4.65 -11.76
N GLY A 20 -7.00 5.45 -12.82
CA GLY A 20 -6.76 6.90 -12.79
C GLY A 20 -5.33 7.28 -12.38
N ILE A 21 -4.33 6.52 -12.85
CA ILE A 21 -2.90 6.75 -12.56
C ILE A 21 -2.31 7.65 -13.66
N ALA A 22 -1.82 8.83 -13.24
CA ALA A 22 -1.19 9.81 -14.11
C ALA A 22 0.33 9.91 -13.84
N PRO A 23 1.13 10.45 -14.79
CA PRO A 23 2.53 10.78 -14.53
C PRO A 23 2.67 11.69 -13.29
N GLY A 24 3.61 11.35 -12.40
CA GLY A 24 3.83 12.09 -11.15
C GLY A 24 3.01 11.58 -9.96
N ASP A 25 2.00 10.74 -10.17
CA ASP A 25 1.30 10.06 -9.08
C ASP A 25 2.27 9.19 -8.26
N ARG A 26 2.12 9.22 -6.93
CA ARG A 26 2.84 8.35 -6.02
C ARG A 26 2.00 7.12 -5.69
N LEU A 27 2.62 5.95 -5.68
CA LEU A 27 1.99 4.70 -5.29
C LEU A 27 2.69 4.15 -4.03
N ALA A 28 1.90 3.75 -3.03
CA ALA A 28 2.37 2.90 -1.95
C ALA A 28 2.45 1.46 -2.44
N VAL A 29 3.51 0.75 -2.04
CA VAL A 29 3.74 -0.66 -2.34
C VAL A 29 3.58 -1.44 -1.04
N VAL A 30 2.70 -2.44 -1.05
CA VAL A 30 2.50 -3.34 0.10
C VAL A 30 2.86 -4.74 -0.33
N PHE A 31 3.71 -5.41 0.44
CA PHE A 31 4.04 -6.81 0.24
C PHE A 31 2.95 -7.68 0.87
N TRP A 32 2.47 -8.67 0.12
CA TRP A 32 1.59 -9.71 0.63
C TRP A 32 2.36 -11.04 0.63
N GLY A 33 2.16 -11.85 1.66
CA GLY A 33 2.95 -13.05 1.87
C GLY A 33 2.66 -13.74 3.18
N LYS A 34 3.24 -14.93 3.33
CA LYS A 34 3.36 -15.65 4.61
C LYS A 34 4.82 -15.61 5.02
N GLU A 35 5.08 -15.73 6.33
CA GLU A 35 6.40 -15.65 6.96
C GLU A 35 7.54 -16.19 6.08
N GLY A 36 8.45 -15.29 5.66
CA GLY A 36 9.63 -15.61 4.84
C GLY A 36 9.47 -15.42 3.33
N ASP A 37 8.25 -15.38 2.80
CA ASP A 37 7.99 -15.32 1.35
C ASP A 37 7.02 -14.21 0.95
N VAL A 38 7.42 -13.41 -0.06
CA VAL A 38 6.53 -12.45 -0.73
C VAL A 38 5.89 -13.13 -1.94
N CYS A 39 4.58 -13.37 -1.91
CA CYS A 39 3.86 -13.89 -3.09
C CYS A 39 3.64 -12.81 -4.14
N CYS A 40 3.41 -11.57 -3.67
CA CYS A 40 2.71 -10.59 -4.44
C CYS A 40 2.82 -9.19 -3.85
N ILE A 41 2.74 -8.18 -4.71
CA ILE A 41 2.75 -6.76 -4.35
C ILE A 41 1.41 -6.12 -4.71
N THR A 42 0.92 -5.28 -3.82
CA THR A 42 -0.25 -4.43 -4.07
C THR A 42 0.23 -2.99 -4.26
N LEU A 43 -0.27 -2.35 -5.32
CA LEU A 43 -0.01 -0.94 -5.62
C LEU A 43 -1.24 -0.10 -5.29
N ILE A 44 -1.05 0.91 -4.45
CA ILE A 44 -2.14 1.76 -3.95
C ILE A 44 -1.78 3.22 -4.23
N LYS A 45 -2.69 4.02 -4.78
CA LYS A 45 -2.46 5.47 -4.87
C LYS A 45 -2.21 6.06 -3.49
N ALA A 46 -1.12 6.81 -3.33
CA ALA A 46 -0.77 7.41 -2.05
C ALA A 46 -1.88 8.32 -1.51
N SER A 47 -2.62 8.99 -2.42
CA SER A 47 -3.79 9.80 -2.08
C SER A 47 -4.92 8.98 -1.43
N CYS A 48 -5.06 7.70 -1.76
CA CYS A 48 -6.04 6.79 -1.19
C CYS A 48 -5.50 6.08 0.07
N PHE A 49 -4.18 5.95 0.18
CA PHE A 49 -3.54 5.23 1.27
C PHE A 49 -3.72 5.92 2.62
N ASN A 50 -3.65 7.25 2.69
CA ASN A 50 -3.87 7.98 3.96
C ASN A 50 -5.22 7.68 4.60
N GLY A 51 -6.31 7.61 3.82
CA GLY A 51 -7.63 7.26 4.34
C GLY A 51 -7.72 5.81 4.83
N MET A 52 -7.15 4.88 4.05
CA MET A 52 -7.18 3.45 4.39
C MET A 52 -6.31 3.09 5.60
N VAL A 53 -5.14 3.72 5.77
CA VAL A 53 -4.29 3.49 6.96
C VAL A 53 -4.99 3.96 8.22
N THR A 54 -5.68 5.10 8.18
CA THR A 54 -6.46 5.56 9.33
C THR A 54 -7.57 4.56 9.66
N GLU A 55 -8.37 4.11 8.69
CA GLU A 55 -9.44 3.13 8.96
C GLU A 55 -8.92 1.77 9.47
N LEU A 56 -7.77 1.31 8.96
CA LEU A 56 -7.22 -0.01 9.26
C LEU A 56 -6.42 -0.03 10.58
N LEU A 57 -5.82 1.10 10.98
CA LEU A 57 -5.10 1.25 12.26
C LEU A 57 -5.96 1.86 13.37
N SER A 58 -7.12 2.46 13.07
CA SER A 58 -8.05 3.01 14.06
C SER A 58 -8.28 2.07 15.27
N PRO A 59 -8.58 0.76 15.07
CA PRO A 59 -8.80 -0.15 16.20
C PRO A 59 -7.56 -0.30 17.09
N MET A 60 -6.36 -0.28 16.49
CA MET A 60 -5.09 -0.41 17.21
C MET A 60 -4.69 0.89 17.93
N THR A 61 -5.11 2.05 17.43
CA THR A 61 -4.86 3.35 18.08
C THR A 61 -5.77 3.60 19.28
N GLU A 62 -6.99 3.04 19.27
CA GLU A 62 -7.89 3.07 20.43
C GLU A 62 -7.34 2.21 21.60
N ASP A 63 -6.77 1.04 21.30
CA ASP A 63 -6.13 0.18 22.29
C ASP A 63 -4.89 0.84 22.96
N LEU A 64 -4.09 1.60 22.20
CA LEU A 64 -2.92 2.31 22.75
C LEU A 64 -3.30 3.52 23.61
N ALA A 65 -4.47 4.13 23.38
CA ALA A 65 -4.96 5.25 24.20
C ALA A 65 -5.60 4.80 25.54
N GLY A 66 -5.90 3.51 25.70
CA GLY A 66 -6.48 2.93 26.93
C GLY A 66 -5.47 2.33 27.92
N GLY A 67 -4.18 2.26 27.57
CA GLY A 67 -3.17 1.48 28.29
C GLY A 67 -2.07 2.29 28.97
N GLY A 68 -2.41 3.32 29.74
CA GLY A 68 -1.44 4.14 30.49
C GLY A 68 -1.92 4.45 31.90
N GLY A 69 -1.83 3.48 32.83
CA GLY A 69 -2.26 3.66 34.22
C GLY A 69 -1.87 2.51 35.15
N SER A 70 -0.56 2.42 35.46
CA SER A 70 0.06 1.94 36.72
C SER A 70 -0.65 0.84 37.54
N ARG A 71 -0.07 -0.36 37.55
CA ARG A 71 0.25 -1.09 38.78
C ARG A 71 1.68 -1.60 38.71
#